data_AF-A0A2H3CC75-F1
#
_entry.id   AF-A0A2H3CC75-F1
#
_cell.length_a   1.000
_cell.length_b   1.000
_cell.length_c   1.000
_cell.angle_alpha   90.00
_cell.angle_beta   90.00
_cell.angle_gamma   90.00
#
_symmetry.space_group_name_H-M   'P 1'
#
loop_
_entity.id
_entity.type
_entity.pdbx_description
1 polymer ?
#
loop_
_entity_poly.entity_id
_entity_poly.type
_entity_poly.pdbx_seq_one_letter_code
_entity_poly.pdbx_strand_id
1 'polypeptide(L)' 'PKHYIPHLTTVSHDTKTVFAKTHRHISNYLQKLNGLLSFATDAWTSPNHRAYIALTVHFIHEDGTPIKMILDFIEVPKV' A
#
# COMPACT_ATOMS: atom_id res chain seq x y z
N PRO A 1 32.21 -15.86 -2.33
CA PRO A 1 31.44 -14.75 -1.73
C PRO A 1 30.77 -15.20 -0.41
N LYS A 2 30.97 -14.49 0.71
CA LYS A 2 30.36 -14.86 2.02
C LYS A 2 28.84 -14.65 2.06
N HIS A 3 28.29 -13.91 1.10
CA HIS A 3 26.86 -13.62 0.99
C HIS A 3 26.39 -13.75 -0.46
N TYR A 4 25.19 -14.29 -0.62
CA TYR A 4 24.48 -14.38 -1.90
C TYR A 4 23.61 -13.13 -2.07
N ILE A 5 23.80 -12.42 -3.20
CA ILE A 5 22.96 -11.28 -3.58
C ILE A 5 21.98 -11.78 -4.64
N PRO A 6 20.66 -11.70 -4.41
CA PRO A 6 19.67 -12.12 -5.39
C PRO A 6 19.69 -11.19 -6.61
N HIS A 7 19.28 -11.71 -7.76
CA HIS A 7 19.13 -10.91 -8.96
C HIS A 7 17.98 -9.90 -8.79
N LEU A 8 18.04 -8.76 -9.50
CA LEU A 8 17.02 -7.71 -9.46
C LEU A 8 15.60 -8.26 -9.75
N THR A 9 15.50 -9.22 -10.67
CA THR A 9 14.23 -9.87 -11.01
C THR A 9 13.69 -10.74 -9.89
N THR A 10 14.57 -11.42 -9.13
CA THR A 10 14.19 -12.20 -7.93
C THR A 10 13.59 -11.27 -6.89
N VAL A 11 14.27 -10.16 -6.59
CA VAL A 11 13.75 -9.16 -5.64
C VAL A 11 12.40 -8.61 -6.11
N SER A 12 12.28 -8.22 -7.38
CA SER A 12 11.03 -7.68 -7.93
C SER A 12 9.87 -8.68 -7.86
N HIS A 13 10.11 -9.94 -8.20
CA HIS A 13 9.11 -11.00 -8.13
C HIS A 13 8.65 -11.25 -6.70
N ASP A 14 9.58 -11.34 -5.76
CA ASP A 14 9.28 -11.60 -4.36
C ASP A 14 8.55 -10.41 -3.73
N THR A 15 8.96 -9.17 -4.04
CA THR A 15 8.24 -7.96 -3.60
C THR A 15 6.80 -7.96 -4.12
N LYS A 16 6.56 -8.27 -5.40
CA LYS A 16 5.20 -8.36 -5.96
C LYS A 16 4.36 -9.46 -5.29
N THR A 17 4.98 -10.60 -5.02
CA THR A 17 4.33 -11.72 -4.32
C THR A 17 3.94 -11.34 -2.91
N VAL A 18 4.86 -10.70 -2.16
CA VAL A 18 4.60 -10.19 -0.81
C VAL A 18 3.49 -9.14 -0.85
N PHE A 19 3.56 -8.18 -1.78
CA PHE A 19 2.52 -7.16 -1.95
C PHE A 19 1.14 -7.79 -2.17
N ALA A 20 0.99 -8.71 -3.12
CA ALA A 20 -0.30 -9.34 -3.41
C ALA A 20 -0.88 -10.11 -2.21
N LYS A 21 -0.03 -10.86 -1.48
CA LYS A 21 -0.42 -11.59 -0.26
C LYS A 21 -0.84 -10.64 0.85
N THR A 22 -0.03 -9.62 1.11
CA THR A 22 -0.27 -8.60 2.15
C THR A 22 -1.52 -7.78 1.84
N HIS A 23 -1.71 -7.36 0.59
CA HIS A 23 -2.91 -6.63 0.15
C HIS A 23 -4.19 -7.45 0.39
N ARG A 24 -4.19 -8.74 0.03
CA ARG A 24 -5.31 -9.64 0.34
C ARG A 24 -5.55 -9.78 1.85
N HIS A 25 -4.48 -9.90 2.63
CA HIS A 25 -4.57 -10.01 4.09
C HIS A 25 -5.18 -8.75 4.70
N ILE A 26 -4.68 -7.57 4.34
CA ILE A 26 -5.19 -6.26 4.80
C ILE A 26 -6.65 -6.09 4.40
N SER A 27 -7.02 -6.41 3.16
CA SER A 27 -8.41 -6.32 2.70
C SER A 27 -9.34 -7.17 3.58
N ASN A 28 -8.96 -8.42 3.85
CA ASN A 28 -9.72 -9.30 4.73
C ASN A 28 -9.78 -8.78 6.17
N TYR A 29 -8.69 -8.21 6.67
CA TYR A 29 -8.61 -7.65 8.02
C TYR A 29 -9.55 -6.45 8.16
N LEU A 30 -9.46 -5.47 7.25
CA LEU A 30 -10.28 -4.26 7.27
C LEU A 30 -11.77 -4.56 7.12
N GLN A 31 -12.15 -5.55 6.29
CA GLN A 31 -13.55 -5.99 6.16
C GLN A 31 -14.11 -6.65 7.42
N LYS A 32 -13.25 -7.22 8.27
CA LYS A 32 -13.65 -7.88 9.52
C LYS A 32 -13.57 -6.95 10.73
N LEU A 33 -12.97 -5.78 10.58
CA LEU A 33 -12.78 -4.84 11.67
C LEU A 33 -14.15 -4.33 12.15
N ASN A 34 -14.47 -4.55 13.42
CA ASN A 34 -15.64 -3.95 14.07
C ASN A 34 -15.31 -2.51 14.51
N GLY A 35 -15.03 -1.65 13.54
CA GLY A 35 -14.63 -0.27 13.76
C GLY A 35 -14.95 0.63 12.58
N LEU A 36 -14.78 1.93 12.76
CA LEU A 36 -14.95 2.91 11.69
C LEU A 36 -13.66 3.04 10.90
N LEU A 37 -13.79 2.93 9.57
CA LEU A 37 -12.72 3.18 8.62
C LEU A 37 -12.92 4.55 8.01
N SER A 38 -11.90 5.40 8.11
CA SER A 38 -11.83 6.68 7.39
C SER A 38 -10.85 6.55 6.23
N PHE A 39 -11.31 6.87 5.02
CA PHE A 39 -10.49 6.83 3.81
C PHE A 39 -10.15 8.24 3.38
N ALA A 40 -8.89 8.45 2.98
CA ALA A 40 -8.44 9.69 2.39
C ALA A 40 -7.74 9.40 1.06
N THR A 41 -8.03 10.26 0.08
CA THR A 41 -7.40 10.24 -1.23
C THR A 41 -6.58 11.52 -1.36
N ASP A 42 -5.29 11.37 -1.62
CA ASP A 42 -4.42 12.48 -1.96
C ASP A 42 -4.04 12.37 -3.43
N ALA A 43 -4.21 13.46 -4.18
CA ALA A 43 -3.96 13.49 -5.61
C ALA A 43 -3.09 14.71 -5.95
N TRP A 44 -1.99 14.48 -6.66
CA TRP A 44 -1.06 15.54 -7.04
C TRP A 44 -0.41 15.28 -8.38
N THR A 45 0.06 16.36 -9.01
CA THR A 45 0.98 16.28 -10.13
C THR A 45 2.39 16.48 -9.60
N SER A 46 3.25 15.48 -9.78
CA SER A 46 4.64 15.59 -9.30
C SER A 46 5.47 16.48 -10.24
N PRO A 47 6.66 16.95 -9.82
CA PRO A 47 7.52 17.81 -10.64
C PRO A 47 7.93 17.21 -11.99
N ASN A 48 7.81 15.90 -12.17
CA ASN A 48 8.06 15.22 -13.45
C ASN A 48 6.85 15.20 -14.41
N HIS A 49 5.81 16.00 -14.12
CA HIS A 49 4.56 16.08 -14.88
C HIS A 49 3.76 14.77 -14.97
N ARG A 50 3.95 13.85 -14.02
CA ARG A 50 3.10 12.68 -13.82
C ARG A 50 2.13 12.94 -12.68
N ALA A 51 0.87 12.60 -12.90
CA ALA A 51 -0.17 12.67 -11.89
C ALA A 51 -0.22 11.36 -11.09
N TYR A 52 -0.41 11.47 -9.79
CA TYR A 52 -0.49 10.34 -8.87
C TYR A 52 -1.70 10.48 -7.96
N ILE A 53 -2.19 9.33 -7.49
CA ILE A 53 -3.21 9.23 -6.46
C ILE A 53 -2.71 8.26 -5.40
N ALA A 54 -2.71 8.67 -4.14
CA ALA A 54 -2.53 7.79 -2.99
C ALA A 54 -3.86 7.59 -2.28
N LEU A 55 -4.20 6.33 -2.02
CA LEU A 55 -5.33 5.96 -1.17
C LEU A 55 -4.80 5.55 0.21
N THR A 56 -5.35 6.14 1.26
CA THR A 56 -4.98 5.85 2.65
C THR A 56 -6.21 5.49 3.47
N VAL A 57 -6.02 4.62 4.46
CA VAL A 57 -7.03 4.31 5.47
C VAL A 57 -6.52 4.68 6.86
N HIS A 58 -7.43 5.19 7.67
CA HIS A 58 -7.23 5.58 9.05
C HIS A 58 -8.28 4.90 9.91
N PHE A 59 -7.88 4.25 10.99
CA PHE A 59 -8.80 3.59 11.93
C PHE A 59 -8.18 3.48 13.32
N ILE A 60 -9.00 3.16 14.32
CA ILE A 60 -8.53 2.86 15.68
C ILE A 60 -8.44 1.34 15.81
N HIS A 61 -7.26 0.83 16.17
CA HIS A 61 -7.04 -0.58 16.46
C HIS A 61 -7.73 -0.99 17.77
N GLU A 62 -7.92 -2.29 17.99
CA GLU A 62 -8.62 -2.83 19.15
C GLU A 62 -7.98 -2.43 20.50
N ASP A 63 -6.68 -2.17 20.51
CA ASP A 63 -5.92 -1.66 21.68
C ASP A 63 -6.01 -0.14 21.87
N GLY A 64 -6.80 0.56 21.05
CA GLY A 64 -6.94 2.01 21.07
C GLY A 64 -5.90 2.77 20.24
N THR A 65 -4.94 2.08 19.61
CA THR A 65 -3.89 2.73 18.82
C THR A 65 -4.44 3.26 17.48
N PRO A 66 -4.23 4.53 17.14
CA PRO A 66 -4.57 5.03 15.80
C PRO A 66 -3.62 4.47 14.75
N ILE A 67 -4.18 3.79 13.75
CA ILE A 67 -3.45 3.23 12.62
C ILE A 67 -3.72 4.09 11.38
N LYS A 68 -2.65 4.36 10.63
CA LYS A 68 -2.71 4.94 9.28
C LYS A 68 -1.87 4.09 8.34
N MET A 69 -2.40 3.80 7.15
CA MET A 69 -1.65 3.07 6.13
C MET A 69 -2.07 3.46 4.73
N ILE A 70 -1.11 3.39 3.80
CA ILE A 70 -1.37 3.50 2.35
C ILE A 70 -1.93 2.16 1.89
N LEU A 71 -3.08 2.20 1.22
CA LEU A 71 -3.70 1.05 0.57
C LEU A 71 -3.22 0.90 -0.86
N ASP A 72 -3.10 2.02 -1.58
CA ASP A 72 -2.63 2.01 -2.95
C ASP A 72 -1.94 3.33 -3.32
N PHE A 73 -1.06 3.26 -4.33
CA PHE A 73 -0.37 4.39 -4.92
C PHE A 73 -0.31 4.19 -6.43
N ILE A 74 -1.07 5.02 -7.15
CA ILE A 74 -1.38 4.80 -8.55
C ILE A 74 -0.87 5.99 -9.36
N GLU A 75 -0.12 5.73 -10.44
CA GLU A 75 0.14 6.73 -11.48
C GLU A 75 -1.10 6.85 -12.37
N VAL A 76 -1.63 8.07 -12.50
CA VAL A 76 -2.81 8.34 -13.31
C VAL A 76 -2.40 8.36 -14.79
N PRO A 77 -3.08 7.58 -15.67
CA PRO A 77 -2.79 7.59 -17.09
C PRO A 77 -2.95 8.98 -17.69
N LYS A 78 -2.09 9.31 -18.66
CA LYS A 78 -2.29 10.49 -19.51
C LYS A 78 -3.48 10.24 -20.43
N VAL A 79 -4.36 11.25 -20.54
CA VAL A 79 -5.47 11.28 -21.51
C VAL A 79 -4.96 11.72 -22.87
#